data_AF-A0A7S0AM15-F1
#
_entry.id   AF-A0A7S0AM15-F1
#
_cell.length_a   1.000
_cell.length_b   1.000
_cell.length_c   1.000
_cell.angle_alpha   90.00
_cell.angle_beta   90.00
_cell.angle_gamma   90.00
#
_symmetry.space_group_name_H-M   'P 1'
#
loop_
_entity.id
_entity.type
_entity.pdbx_description
1 polymer ?
#
loop_
_entity_poly.entity_id
_entity_poly.type
_entity_poly.pdbx_seq_one_letter_code
_entity_poly.pdbx_strand_id
1 'polypeptide(L)'
;VKFPPQAHSSNTLLPHQSAEVGTKCTAADVAPGWRTLSNEELKGEKELSQVLERAGIDPKRYGVGKAKTVAALLKEVQKGESTLEWNEQTTSLRRMAEPVFVQLRWRDQVLVEV
;
A
#
# COMPACT_ATOMS: atom_id res chain seq x y z
N VAL A 1 -32.78 -14.57 -24.66
CA VAL A 1 -32.28 -13.74 -23.53
C VAL A 1 -32.06 -12.34 -24.08
N LYS A 2 -32.74 -11.33 -23.51
CA LYS A 2 -32.78 -9.96 -24.04
C LYS A 2 -31.55 -9.21 -23.53
N PHE A 3 -30.63 -8.85 -24.41
CA PHE A 3 -29.45 -8.05 -24.07
C PHE A 3 -29.87 -6.59 -23.77
N PRO A 4 -29.17 -5.87 -22.88
CA PRO A 4 -29.41 -4.45 -22.66
C PRO A 4 -28.97 -3.62 -23.89
N PRO A 5 -29.57 -2.44 -24.12
CA PRO A 5 -29.27 -1.63 -25.30
C PRO A 5 -27.86 -1.01 -25.20
N GLN A 6 -27.24 -0.78 -26.36
CA GLN A 6 -25.94 -0.11 -26.47
C GLN A 6 -26.07 1.33 -25.98
N ALA A 7 -25.33 1.66 -24.92
CA ALA A 7 -25.17 3.03 -24.48
C ALA A 7 -24.31 3.79 -25.50
N HIS A 8 -24.95 4.56 -26.38
CA HIS A 8 -24.26 5.61 -27.12
C HIS A 8 -23.99 6.77 -26.15
N SER A 9 -22.81 6.76 -25.54
CA SER A 9 -22.32 7.86 -24.72
C SER A 9 -21.82 8.99 -25.63
N SER A 10 -22.73 9.84 -26.10
CA SER A 10 -22.37 11.14 -26.67
C SER A 10 -21.98 12.09 -25.53
N ASN A 11 -20.69 12.15 -25.19
CA ASN A 11 -20.17 13.22 -24.33
C ASN A 11 -19.88 14.45 -25.19
N THR A 12 -20.81 15.39 -25.19
CA THR A 12 -20.55 16.78 -25.58
C THR A 12 -19.64 17.41 -24.54
N LEU A 13 -18.39 17.68 -24.92
CA LEU A 13 -17.41 18.42 -24.13
C LEU A 13 -17.91 19.85 -23.91
N LEU A 14 -18.43 20.13 -22.70
CA LEU A 14 -18.47 21.48 -22.17
C LEU A 14 -17.13 21.77 -21.46
N PRO A 15 -16.50 22.93 -21.68
CA PRO A 15 -15.33 23.34 -20.91
C PRO A 15 -15.80 23.79 -19.53
N HIS A 16 -15.91 22.84 -18.61
CA HIS A 16 -15.95 23.17 -17.19
C HIS A 16 -14.52 23.57 -16.79
N GLN A 17 -14.30 24.88 -16.58
CA GLN A 17 -13.17 25.36 -15.80
C GLN A 17 -13.37 24.83 -14.36
N SER A 18 -12.90 23.62 -14.14
CA SER A 18 -12.60 23.15 -12.80
C SER A 18 -11.26 23.76 -12.45
N ALA A 19 -11.23 24.55 -11.38
CA ALA A 19 -9.98 24.96 -10.77
C ALA A 19 -9.18 23.68 -10.48
N GLU A 20 -8.14 23.45 -11.27
CA GLU A 20 -7.12 22.46 -10.96
C GLU A 20 -6.40 22.96 -9.71
N VAL A 21 -6.94 22.63 -8.54
CA VAL A 21 -6.09 22.34 -7.39
C VAL A 21 -5.44 21.01 -7.73
N GLY A 22 -4.51 21.07 -8.67
CA GLY A 22 -3.52 20.04 -8.90
C GLY A 22 -2.67 20.01 -7.65
N THR A 23 -3.14 19.27 -6.63
CA THR A 23 -2.24 18.71 -5.64
C THR A 23 -1.38 17.73 -6.41
N LYS A 24 -0.33 18.27 -7.03
CA LYS A 24 0.86 17.50 -7.35
C LYS A 24 1.23 16.82 -6.04
N CYS A 25 0.94 15.52 -5.93
CA CYS A 25 1.68 14.66 -5.03
C CYS A 25 3.09 14.59 -5.58
N THR A 26 3.87 15.67 -5.43
CA THR A 26 5.32 15.56 -5.43
C THR A 26 5.67 14.67 -4.27
N ALA A 27 6.63 13.77 -4.45
CA ALA A 27 7.18 12.89 -3.41
C ALA A 27 7.86 13.64 -2.23
N ALA A 28 7.53 14.92 -2.04
CA ALA A 28 8.04 15.83 -1.04
C ALA A 28 7.11 16.00 0.17
N ASP A 29 5.87 15.49 0.14
CA ASP A 29 5.01 15.38 1.34
C ASP A 29 5.32 14.10 2.14
N VAL A 30 6.61 13.77 2.28
CA VAL A 30 7.03 12.85 3.33
C VAL A 30 6.83 13.63 4.63
N ALA A 31 5.75 13.33 5.35
CA ALA A 31 5.54 13.87 6.69
C ALA A 31 6.86 13.79 7.47
N PRO A 32 7.34 14.90 8.05
CA PRO A 32 8.69 14.96 8.60
C PRO A 32 8.91 13.85 9.62
N GLY A 33 10.00 13.10 9.45
CA GLY A 33 10.45 12.10 10.41
C GLY A 33 10.21 10.64 10.05
N TRP A 34 9.45 10.32 8.99
CA TRP A 34 9.31 8.92 8.53
C TRP A 34 10.46 8.52 7.61
N ARG A 35 11.11 7.39 7.90
CA ARG A 35 12.12 6.76 7.04
C ARG A 35 11.80 5.29 6.81
N THR A 36 12.06 4.80 5.61
CA THR A 36 11.97 3.36 5.32
C THR A 36 13.10 2.62 6.02
N LEU A 37 12.77 1.51 6.68
CA LEU A 37 13.77 0.60 7.27
C LEU A 37 14.42 -0.23 6.17
N SER A 38 15.74 -0.37 6.22
CA SER A 38 16.49 -1.16 5.24
C SER A 38 16.43 -2.67 5.55
N ASN A 39 16.71 -3.51 4.55
CA ASN A 39 16.81 -4.95 4.76
C ASN A 39 17.94 -5.32 5.75
N GLU A 40 18.98 -4.49 5.88
CA GLU A 40 20.06 -4.67 6.83
C GLU A 40 19.62 -4.41 8.28
N GLU A 41 18.68 -3.50 8.49
CA GLU A 41 18.03 -3.29 9.79
C GLU A 41 17.06 -4.44 10.12
N LEU A 42 16.55 -5.12 9.10
CA LEU A 42 15.58 -6.21 9.17
C LEU A 42 16.19 -7.55 8.72
N LYS A 43 17.40 -7.88 9.18
CA LYS A 43 18.12 -9.09 8.76
C LYS A 43 17.45 -10.40 9.19
N GLY A 44 16.63 -10.37 10.23
CA GLY A 44 16.03 -11.56 10.81
C GLY A 44 14.81 -11.27 11.67
N GLU A 45 14.13 -12.35 12.09
CA GLU A 45 12.92 -12.26 12.92
C GLU A 45 13.20 -11.64 14.29
N LYS A 46 14.41 -11.84 14.82
CA LYS A 46 14.84 -11.27 16.10
C LYS A 46 14.96 -9.75 16.00
N GLU A 47 15.62 -9.25 14.97
CA GLU A 47 15.80 -7.82 14.70
C GLU A 47 14.44 -7.16 14.46
N LEU A 48 13.59 -7.78 13.64
CA LEU A 48 12.24 -7.29 13.40
C LEU A 48 11.40 -7.27 14.70
N SER A 49 11.50 -8.30 15.54
CA SER A 49 10.79 -8.34 16.83
C SER A 49 11.24 -7.21 17.76
N GLN A 50 12.55 -6.91 17.80
CA GLN A 50 13.06 -5.78 18.59
C GLN A 50 12.54 -4.44 18.09
N VAL A 51 12.45 -4.25 16.77
CA VAL A 51 11.88 -3.03 16.18
C VAL A 51 10.38 -2.88 16.52
N LEU A 52 9.62 -3.99 16.46
CA LEU A 52 8.21 -4.01 16.85
C LEU A 52 8.05 -3.65 18.33
N GLU A 53 8.85 -4.25 19.22
CA GLU A 53 8.81 -3.96 20.66
C GLU A 53 9.15 -2.50 20.96
N ARG A 54 10.14 -1.92 20.26
CA ARG A 54 10.48 -0.50 20.37
C ARG A 54 9.33 0.42 19.95
N ALA A 55 8.48 -0.04 19.03
CA ALA A 55 7.26 0.66 18.64
C ALA A 55 6.08 0.48 19.62
N GLY A 56 6.27 -0.29 20.71
CA GLY A 56 5.18 -0.68 21.60
C GLY A 56 4.28 -1.78 21.05
N ILE A 57 4.69 -2.47 19.97
CA ILE A 57 3.95 -3.57 19.36
C ILE A 57 4.45 -4.90 19.94
N ASP A 58 3.58 -5.69 20.56
CA ASP A 58 3.93 -7.00 21.10
C ASP A 58 4.08 -8.07 19.98
N PRO A 59 5.28 -8.58 19.70
CA PRO A 59 5.50 -9.59 18.66
C PRO A 59 4.79 -10.92 18.95
N LYS A 60 4.46 -11.23 20.21
CA LYS A 60 3.80 -12.48 20.59
C LYS A 60 2.35 -12.56 20.11
N ARG A 61 1.75 -11.42 19.73
CA ARG A 61 0.40 -11.38 19.16
C ARG A 61 0.37 -11.78 17.68
N TYR A 62 1.53 -11.81 17.01
CA TYR A 62 1.65 -12.31 15.65
C TYR A 62 1.50 -13.84 15.63
N GLY A 63 0.83 -14.35 14.60
CA GLY A 63 0.54 -15.79 14.47
C GLY A 63 -0.60 -16.30 15.35
N VAL A 64 -1.25 -15.45 16.14
CA VAL A 64 -2.41 -15.82 16.95
C VAL A 64 -3.70 -15.61 16.16
N GLY A 65 -4.54 -16.65 16.07
CA GLY A 65 -5.81 -16.60 15.35
C GLY A 65 -5.61 -16.46 13.84
N LYS A 66 -6.10 -15.37 13.25
CA LYS A 66 -5.93 -15.03 11.82
C LYS A 66 -4.76 -14.07 11.57
N ALA A 67 -4.02 -13.67 12.62
CA ALA A 67 -2.90 -12.76 12.47
C ALA A 67 -1.73 -13.46 11.77
N LYS A 68 -1.04 -12.71 10.90
CA LYS A 68 0.18 -13.15 10.23
C LYS A 68 1.31 -13.36 11.25
N THR A 69 2.24 -14.28 10.98
CA THR A 69 3.44 -14.48 11.81
C THR A 69 4.49 -13.38 11.55
N VAL A 70 5.42 -13.18 12.49
CA VAL A 70 6.57 -12.27 12.29
C VAL A 70 7.43 -12.72 11.11
N ALA A 71 7.68 -14.03 10.99
CA ALA A 71 8.37 -14.64 9.85
C ALA A 71 7.72 -14.30 8.50
N ALA A 72 6.39 -14.34 8.43
CA ALA A 72 5.67 -14.01 7.21
C ALA A 72 5.76 -12.50 6.91
N LEU A 73 5.59 -11.63 7.90
CA LEU A 73 5.79 -10.19 7.72
C LEU A 73 7.21 -9.87 7.20
N LEU A 74 8.23 -10.51 7.78
CA LEU A 74 9.62 -10.32 7.35
C LEU A 74 9.81 -10.67 5.87
N LYS A 75 9.25 -11.81 5.44
CA LYS A 75 9.32 -12.23 4.03
C LYS A 75 8.61 -11.24 3.10
N GLU A 76 7.48 -10.68 3.52
CA GLU A 76 6.76 -9.67 2.72
C GLU A 76 7.62 -8.42 2.52
N VAL A 77 8.31 -7.98 3.58
CA VAL A 77 9.21 -6.81 3.51
C VAL A 77 10.42 -7.10 2.62
N GLN A 78 11.07 -8.26 2.80
CA GLN A 78 12.23 -8.66 2.02
C GLN A 78 11.92 -8.84 0.52
N LYS A 79 10.69 -9.26 0.19
CA LYS A 79 10.22 -9.37 -1.20
C LYS A 79 9.76 -8.05 -1.81
N GLY A 80 9.65 -6.98 -1.01
CA GLY A 80 9.10 -5.70 -1.46
C GLY A 80 7.58 -5.69 -1.61
N GLU A 81 6.85 -6.68 -1.07
CA GLU A 81 5.38 -6.69 -1.07
C GLU A 81 4.82 -5.63 -0.09
N SER A 82 5.64 -5.20 0.86
CA SER A 82 5.36 -4.04 1.71
C SER A 82 6.66 -3.43 2.23
N THR A 83 6.62 -2.18 2.67
CA THR A 83 7.71 -1.52 3.38
C THR A 83 7.34 -1.26 4.84
N LEU A 84 8.33 -1.23 5.71
CA LEU A 84 8.19 -0.75 7.08
C LEU A 84 8.84 0.62 7.19
N GLU A 85 8.12 1.56 7.77
CA GLU A 85 8.59 2.91 7.99
C GLU A 85 8.62 3.23 9.48
N TRP A 86 9.70 3.84 9.90
CA TRP A 86 9.98 4.21 11.28
C TRP A 86 9.97 5.72 11.44
N ASN A 87 9.39 6.18 12.54
CA ASN A 87 9.47 7.57 12.97
C ASN A 87 10.29 7.67 14.26
N GLU A 88 11.47 8.29 14.19
CA GLU A 88 12.36 8.44 15.34
C GLU A 88 11.79 9.38 16.42
N GLN A 89 10.98 10.36 16.03
CA GLN A 89 10.43 11.36 16.97
C GLN A 89 9.31 10.77 17.83
N THR A 90 8.47 9.92 17.23
CA THR A 90 7.30 9.33 17.89
C THR A 90 7.51 7.87 18.27
N THR A 91 8.69 7.30 17.99
CA THR A 91 9.00 5.86 18.16
C THR A 91 7.89 4.98 17.59
N SER A 92 7.41 5.34 16.40
CA SER A 92 6.26 4.69 15.79
C SER A 92 6.67 3.92 14.54
N LEU A 93 6.00 2.78 14.34
CA LEU A 93 6.19 1.95 13.17
C LEU A 93 4.89 1.91 12.37
N ARG A 94 5.00 2.10 11.06
CA ARG A 94 3.89 1.84 10.13
C ARG A 94 4.33 0.89 9.03
N ARG A 95 3.37 0.15 8.51
CA ARG A 95 3.54 -0.73 7.35
C ARG A 95 2.83 -0.10 6.17
N MET A 96 3.55 0.08 5.07
CA MET A 96 2.98 0.51 3.79
C MET A 96 2.90 -0.70 2.86
N ALA A 97 1.70 -1.11 2.48
CA ALA A 97 1.51 -2.12 1.44
C ALA A 97 1.46 -1.41 0.09
N GLU A 98 2.27 -1.85 -0.88
CA GLU A 98 2.24 -1.28 -2.22
C GLU A 98 1.05 -1.86 -3.00
N PRO A 99 0.07 -1.05 -3.41
CA PRO A 99 -1.06 -1.56 -4.16
C PRO A 99 -0.62 -1.95 -5.58
N VAL A 100 -0.79 -3.22 -5.93
CA VAL A 100 -0.62 -3.68 -7.32
C VAL A 100 -1.97 -3.62 -8.01
N PHE A 101 -2.11 -2.72 -8.98
CA PHE A 101 -3.27 -2.67 -9.85
C PHE A 101 -3.05 -3.57 -11.05
N VAL A 102 -3.87 -4.61 -11.19
CA VAL A 102 -3.83 -5.51 -12.34
C VAL A 102 -4.97 -5.15 -13.29
N GLN A 103 -4.62 -4.69 -14.50
CA GLN A 103 -5.60 -4.50 -15.57
C GLN A 103 -5.75 -5.79 -16.38
N LEU A 104 -6.87 -6.48 -16.21
CA LEU A 104 -7.19 -7.66 -17.03
C LEU A 104 -7.81 -7.22 -18.35
N ARG A 105 -7.26 -7.72 -19.46
CA ARG A 105 -7.73 -7.42 -20.82
C ARG A 105 -8.11 -8.67 -21.58
N TRP A 106 -9.19 -8.60 -22.35
CA TRP A 106 -9.55 -9.57 -23.38
C TRP A 106 -9.63 -8.87 -24.72
N ARG A 107 -8.66 -9.15 -25.61
CA ARG A 107 -8.40 -8.34 -26.81
C ARG A 107 -8.24 -6.86 -26.43
N ASP A 108 -9.00 -5.97 -27.06
CA ASP A 108 -8.93 -4.53 -26.83
C ASP A 108 -9.86 -4.02 -25.71
N GLN A 109 -10.48 -4.93 -24.96
CA GLN A 109 -11.44 -4.59 -23.90
C GLN A 109 -10.87 -4.87 -22.50
N VAL A 110 -11.21 -3.98 -21.56
CA VAL A 110 -10.95 -4.17 -20.12
C VAL A 110 -12.11 -4.94 -19.52
N LEU A 111 -11.83 -6.01 -18.78
CA LEU A 111 -12.86 -6.78 -18.10
C LEU A 111 -13.17 -6.13 -16.74
N VAL A 112 -14.45 -6.01 -16.43
CA VAL A 112 -14.96 -5.51 -15.14
C VAL A 112 -15.95 -6.55 -14.61
N GLU A 113 -15.73 -7.03 -13.37
CA GLU A 113 -16.70 -7.85 -12.65
C GLU A 113 -17.75 -6.94 -12.01
N VAL A 114 -19.02 -7.33 -12.09
CA VAL A 114 -20.18 -6.54 -11.64
C VAL A 114 -20.92 -7.29 -10.54
#